data_AF-A0A959I832-F1
#
_entry.id   AF-A0A959I832-F1
#
_cell.length_a   1.000
_cell.length_b   1.000
_cell.length_c   1.000
_cell.angle_alpha   90.00
_cell.angle_beta   90.00
_cell.angle_gamma   90.00
#
_symmetry.space_group_name_H-M   'P 1'
#
loop_
_entity.id
_entity.type
_entity.pdbx_description
1 polymer ?
#
loop_
_entity_poly.entity_id
_entity_poly.type
_entity_poly.pdbx_seq_one_letter_code
_entity_poly.pdbx_strand_id
1 'polypeptide(L)'
;KARHHCYAWRLGLDGNQFRANDDGEPSGTAGRPILGQIDSFGLTNVVVVVVRYFGGTLLGTSGLIQAYRESTAAALAAGEIVERTVEEVFRLNFTYALMSPVMNAVKALELEMVHQDFGEQAALDIAVRQGERDRLLHELRARIAGKRVEELAPEDAVDGLQIEHLYTR
;
A
#
# COMPACT_ATOMS: atom_id res chain seq x y z
N LYS A 1 15.71 28.53 16.60
CA LYS A 1 16.10 27.79 15.38
C LYS A 1 16.34 26.34 15.78
N ALA A 2 15.64 25.37 15.17
CA ALA A 2 15.92 23.95 15.39
C ALA A 2 17.36 23.65 14.95
N ARG A 3 18.08 22.79 15.67
CA ARG A 3 19.44 22.42 15.29
C ARG A 3 19.49 21.18 14.42
N HIS A 4 18.56 20.24 14.63
CA HIS A 4 18.53 18.96 13.93
C HIS A 4 17.08 18.53 13.64
N HIS A 5 16.85 18.04 12.43
CA HIS A 5 15.62 17.45 11.90
C HIS A 5 15.93 16.01 11.51
N CYS A 6 16.18 15.18 12.51
CA CYS A 6 16.52 13.79 12.29
C CYS A 6 15.26 13.05 11.85
N TYR A 7 15.41 12.08 10.95
CA TYR A 7 14.26 11.38 10.39
C TYR A 7 14.55 9.94 10.08
N ALA A 8 13.49 9.15 10.01
CA ALA A 8 13.50 7.85 9.37
C ALA A 8 12.18 7.58 8.67
N TRP A 9 12.20 6.67 7.71
CA TRP A 9 11.01 6.23 7.00
C TRP A 9 11.13 4.79 6.56
N ARG A 10 9.97 4.15 6.40
CA ARG A 10 9.80 2.86 5.73
C ARG A 10 8.61 2.98 4.79
N LEU A 11 8.84 2.72 3.51
CA LEU A 11 7.88 2.94 2.43
C LEU A 11 7.73 1.68 1.59
N GLY A 12 6.59 1.57 0.91
CA GLY A 12 6.29 0.43 0.05
C GLY A 12 5.61 -0.72 0.80
N LEU A 13 5.20 -1.72 0.04
CA LEU A 13 4.33 -2.80 0.53
C LEU A 13 5.13 -3.95 1.16
N ASP A 14 6.36 -4.17 0.73
CA ASP A 14 7.26 -5.20 1.24
C ASP A 14 8.13 -4.72 2.42
N GLY A 15 8.03 -3.43 2.75
CA GLY A 15 8.81 -2.78 3.77
C GLY A 15 10.29 -2.66 3.44
N ASN A 16 10.81 -3.04 2.27
CA ASN A 16 12.26 -3.08 2.04
C ASN A 16 12.89 -1.70 1.74
N GLN A 17 12.07 -0.70 1.43
CA GLN A 17 12.56 0.66 1.20
C GLN A 17 12.55 1.44 2.51
N PHE A 18 13.74 1.74 3.04
CA PHE A 18 13.87 2.50 4.27
C PHE A 18 15.05 3.46 4.25
N ARG A 19 15.02 4.45 5.14
CA ARG A 19 16.15 5.35 5.39
C ARG A 19 16.15 5.83 6.83
N ALA A 20 17.34 6.12 7.33
CA ALA A 20 17.58 6.76 8.62
C ALA A 20 18.60 7.89 8.43
N ASN A 21 18.37 9.05 9.04
CA ASN A 21 19.25 10.21 8.94
C ASN A 21 19.37 10.92 10.30
N ASP A 22 20.60 11.14 10.74
CA ASP A 22 20.91 11.79 12.02
C ASP A 22 20.97 13.33 11.95
N ASP A 23 20.90 13.94 10.76
CA ASP A 23 20.95 15.40 10.53
C ASP A 23 22.02 16.15 11.35
N GLY A 24 23.24 15.61 11.41
CA GLY A 24 24.36 16.22 12.13
C GLY A 24 24.44 15.87 13.63
N GLU A 25 23.52 15.09 14.16
CA GLU A 25 23.74 14.37 15.43
C GLU A 25 24.86 13.32 15.27
N PRO A 26 25.48 12.85 16.37
CA PRO A 26 26.43 11.75 16.31
C PRO A 26 25.85 10.53 15.60
N SER A 27 26.66 9.88 14.77
CA SER A 27 26.22 8.78 13.89
C SER A 27 25.48 7.68 14.66
N GLY A 28 24.30 7.33 14.19
CA GLY A 28 23.44 6.28 14.74
C GLY A 28 22.69 6.64 16.01
N THR A 29 22.74 7.90 16.48
CA THR A 29 22.09 8.31 17.73
C THR A 29 20.67 8.83 17.55
N ALA A 30 20.22 9.11 16.33
CA ALA A 30 18.90 9.67 16.07
C ALA A 30 18.11 8.87 15.03
N GLY A 31 18.58 8.82 13.78
CA GLY A 31 17.88 8.16 12.68
C GLY A 31 17.64 6.67 12.92
N ARG A 32 18.64 5.94 13.44
CA ARG A 32 18.50 4.50 13.75
C ARG A 32 17.47 4.24 14.86
N PRO A 33 17.49 4.97 16.00
CA PRO A 33 16.42 4.88 16.98
C PRO A 33 15.02 5.15 16.44
N ILE A 34 14.85 6.16 15.58
CA ILE A 34 13.55 6.47 14.94
C ILE A 34 13.10 5.29 14.08
N LEU A 35 13.98 4.78 13.19
CA LEU A 35 13.68 3.63 12.35
C LEU A 35 13.35 2.37 13.17
N GLY A 36 14.09 2.12 14.24
CA GLY A 36 13.84 0.98 15.11
C GLY A 36 12.47 1.02 15.80
N GLN A 37 11.89 2.21 16.02
CA GLN A 37 10.51 2.32 16.49
C GLN A 37 9.48 2.06 15.39
N ILE A 38 9.71 2.55 14.17
CA ILE A 38 8.89 2.19 13.00
C ILE A 38 8.82 0.67 12.86
N ASP A 39 9.98 0.00 12.95
CA ASP A 39 10.10 -1.46 12.82
C ASP A 39 9.45 -2.19 13.99
N SER A 40 9.61 -1.70 15.23
CA SER A 40 9.00 -2.29 16.42
C SER A 40 7.48 -2.23 16.40
N PHE A 41 6.88 -1.24 15.74
CA PHE A 41 5.44 -1.13 15.54
C PHE A 41 4.96 -1.87 14.29
N GLY A 42 5.87 -2.46 13.49
CA GLY A 42 5.51 -3.16 12.25
C GLY A 42 4.94 -2.24 11.16
N LEU A 43 5.32 -0.97 11.15
CA LEU A 43 4.73 0.02 10.25
C LEU A 43 5.48 0.12 8.92
N THR A 44 4.73 0.34 7.84
CA THR A 44 5.24 0.79 6.54
C THR A 44 4.40 1.95 6.02
N ASN A 45 4.80 2.56 4.91
CA ASN A 45 4.22 3.78 4.36
C ASN A 45 4.17 4.94 5.38
N VAL A 46 5.23 5.06 6.18
CA VAL A 46 5.35 6.05 7.25
C VAL A 46 6.69 6.80 7.18
N VAL A 47 6.63 8.10 7.49
CA VAL A 47 7.80 8.97 7.66
C VAL A 47 7.70 9.60 9.04
N VAL A 48 8.77 9.52 9.82
CA VAL A 48 8.86 10.18 11.12
C VAL A 48 10.01 11.18 11.09
N VAL A 49 9.73 12.40 11.54
CA VAL A 49 10.72 13.47 11.71
C VAL A 49 10.70 13.93 13.16
N VAL A 50 11.85 13.91 13.82
CA VAL A 50 12.02 14.42 15.18
C VAL A 50 12.85 15.71 15.12
N VAL A 51 12.22 16.81 15.51
CA VAL A 51 12.84 18.13 15.54
C VAL A 51 13.43 18.39 16.92
N ARG A 52 14.75 18.56 17.00
CA ARG A 52 15.46 18.82 18.25
C ARG A 52 15.98 20.25 18.34
N TYR A 53 15.67 20.88 19.47
CA TYR A 53 16.22 22.17 19.89
C TYR A 53 17.25 21.94 21.01
N PHE A 54 18.40 22.61 20.93
CA PHE A 54 19.42 22.47 21.98
C PHE A 54 18.96 23.13 23.29
N GLY A 55 18.90 22.34 24.36
CA GLY A 55 18.37 22.78 25.67
C GLY A 55 19.42 23.31 26.66
N GLY A 56 20.66 23.54 26.24
CA GLY A 56 21.72 24.06 27.12
C GLY A 56 22.61 23.00 27.78
N THR A 57 22.25 21.72 27.70
CA THR A 57 23.06 20.60 28.24
C THR A 57 23.14 19.46 27.22
N LEU A 58 24.32 18.82 27.15
CA LEU A 58 24.55 17.66 26.30
C LEU A 58 24.00 16.40 26.96
N LEU A 59 23.28 15.58 26.20
CA LEU A 59 22.68 14.32 26.69
C LEU A 59 23.64 13.12 26.62
N GLY A 60 24.76 13.25 25.91
CA GLY A 60 25.61 12.11 25.55
C GLY A 60 24.93 11.13 24.59
N THR A 61 25.69 10.16 24.08
CA THR A 61 25.22 9.20 23.07
C THR A 61 24.00 8.39 23.53
N SER A 62 24.02 7.86 24.76
CA SER A 62 22.92 7.07 25.31
C SER A 62 21.65 7.89 25.51
N GLY A 63 21.79 9.12 26.01
CA GLY A 63 20.66 10.03 26.21
C GLY A 63 20.00 10.47 24.90
N LEU A 64 20.79 10.69 23.83
CA LEU A 64 20.25 10.95 22.50
C LEU A 64 19.44 9.77 21.97
N ILE A 65 20.03 8.58 22.00
CA ILE A 65 19.36 7.35 21.55
C ILE A 65 18.02 7.17 22.25
N GLN A 66 17.99 7.37 23.57
CA GLN A 66 16.77 7.25 24.35
C GLN A 66 15.75 8.33 23.99
N ALA A 67 16.17 9.60 23.88
CA ALA A 67 15.27 10.70 23.54
C ALA A 67 14.59 10.52 22.16
N TYR A 68 15.35 10.14 21.12
CA TYR A 68 14.80 9.89 19.79
C TYR A 68 13.89 8.67 19.75
N ARG A 69 14.23 7.61 20.50
CA ARG A 69 13.39 6.42 20.63
C ARG A 69 12.05 6.76 21.31
N GLU A 70 12.09 7.38 22.47
CA GLU A 70 10.89 7.65 23.28
C GLU A 70 9.96 8.66 22.61
N SER A 71 10.50 9.73 22.02
CA SER A 71 9.70 10.71 21.28
C SER A 71 9.02 10.09 20.06
N THR A 72 9.72 9.22 19.33
CA THR A 72 9.12 8.49 18.20
C THR A 72 8.03 7.54 18.67
N ALA A 73 8.28 6.75 19.71
CA ALA A 73 7.31 5.82 20.27
C ALA A 73 6.03 6.54 20.71
N ALA A 74 6.17 7.67 21.41
CA ALA A 74 5.05 8.48 21.86
C ALA A 74 4.25 9.07 20.68
N ALA A 75 4.93 9.53 19.63
CA ALA A 75 4.26 10.06 18.44
C ALA A 75 3.50 8.97 17.68
N LEU A 76 4.08 7.78 17.50
CA LEU A 76 3.42 6.65 16.85
C LEU A 76 2.23 6.13 17.66
N ALA A 77 2.36 6.06 18.99
CA ALA A 77 1.27 5.64 19.88
C ALA A 77 0.11 6.65 19.94
N ALA A 78 0.39 7.94 19.71
CA ALA A 78 -0.63 8.98 19.65
C ALA A 78 -1.29 9.08 18.26
N GLY A 79 -0.67 8.51 17.22
CA GLY A 79 -1.21 8.47 15.87
C GLY A 79 -2.22 7.34 15.67
N GLU A 80 -3.08 7.50 14.66
CA GLU A 80 -3.95 6.42 14.21
C GLU A 80 -3.17 5.47 13.29
N ILE A 81 -3.11 4.19 13.65
CA ILE A 81 -2.52 3.14 12.82
C ILE A 81 -3.66 2.46 12.07
N VAL A 82 -3.61 2.51 10.74
CA VAL A 82 -4.63 1.93 9.87
C VAL A 82 -4.07 0.70 9.17
N GLU A 83 -4.71 -0.44 9.39
CA GLU A 83 -4.43 -1.64 8.62
C GLU A 83 -5.05 -1.53 7.22
N ARG A 84 -4.27 -1.87 6.19
CA ARG A 84 -4.69 -1.86 4.78
C ARG A 84 -4.33 -3.19 4.15
N THR A 85 -5.30 -3.78 3.46
CA THR A 85 -5.05 -4.94 2.60
C THR A 85 -4.42 -4.46 1.30
N VAL A 86 -3.39 -5.16 0.83
CA VAL A 86 -2.76 -4.88 -0.45
C VAL A 86 -3.72 -5.27 -1.59
N GLU A 87 -3.98 -4.32 -2.49
CA GLU A 87 -4.87 -4.50 -3.62
C GLU A 87 -4.13 -4.27 -4.94
N GLU A 88 -4.41 -5.11 -5.92
CA GLU A 88 -3.99 -4.94 -7.31
C GLU A 88 -5.17 -4.38 -8.11
N VAL A 89 -4.92 -3.29 -8.83
CA VAL A 89 -5.92 -2.65 -9.68
C VAL A 89 -5.77 -3.16 -11.10
N PHE A 90 -6.86 -3.69 -11.65
CA PHE A 90 -6.92 -4.21 -13.02
C PHE A 90 -7.89 -3.39 -13.87
N ARG A 91 -7.51 -3.10 -15.11
CA ARG A 91 -8.40 -2.56 -16.12
C ARG A 91 -9.05 -3.68 -16.91
N LEU A 92 -10.37 -3.68 -16.94
CA LEU A 92 -11.20 -4.49 -17.81
C LEU A 92 -11.56 -3.65 -19.03
N ASN A 93 -10.98 -3.92 -20.19
CA ASN A 93 -11.43 -3.34 -21.46
C ASN A 93 -12.37 -4.33 -22.14
N PHE A 94 -13.56 -3.90 -22.52
CA PHE A 94 -14.55 -4.79 -23.10
C PHE A 94 -15.49 -4.12 -24.09
N THR A 95 -16.07 -4.94 -24.97
CA THR A 95 -17.12 -4.49 -25.90
C THR A 95 -18.43 -4.26 -25.15
N TYR A 96 -19.27 -3.35 -25.65
CA TYR A 96 -20.59 -3.08 -25.05
C TYR A 96 -21.50 -4.31 -24.93
N ALA A 97 -21.28 -5.35 -25.75
CA ALA A 97 -22.00 -6.63 -25.63
C ALA A 97 -21.75 -7.31 -24.27
N LEU A 98 -20.59 -7.10 -23.65
CA LEU A 98 -20.24 -7.64 -22.34
C LEU A 98 -20.57 -6.71 -21.17
N MET A 99 -21.18 -5.55 -21.40
CA MET A 99 -21.48 -4.57 -20.35
C MET A 99 -22.26 -5.18 -19.18
N SER A 100 -23.40 -5.83 -19.48
CA SER A 100 -24.22 -6.44 -18.43
C SER A 100 -23.51 -7.61 -17.72
N PRO A 101 -22.89 -8.57 -18.43
CA PRO A 101 -22.06 -9.61 -17.80
C PRO A 101 -20.97 -9.08 -16.88
N VAL A 102 -20.20 -8.08 -17.32
CA VAL A 102 -19.11 -7.48 -16.53
C VAL A 102 -19.66 -6.82 -15.26
N MET A 103 -20.65 -5.94 -15.39
CA MET A 103 -21.22 -5.25 -14.22
C MET A 103 -21.84 -6.22 -13.21
N ASN A 104 -22.50 -7.27 -13.69
CA ASN A 104 -23.06 -8.32 -12.83
C ASN A 104 -21.96 -9.13 -12.13
N ALA A 105 -20.89 -9.49 -12.84
CA ALA A 105 -19.80 -10.26 -12.27
C ALA A 105 -19.04 -9.47 -11.20
N VAL A 106 -18.72 -8.20 -11.47
CA VAL A 106 -18.06 -7.28 -10.53
C VAL A 106 -18.90 -7.10 -9.26
N LYS A 107 -20.21 -6.89 -9.42
CA LYS A 107 -21.12 -6.76 -8.29
C LYS A 107 -21.25 -8.05 -7.48
N ALA A 108 -21.34 -9.21 -8.15
CA ALA A 108 -21.49 -10.51 -7.50
C ALA A 108 -20.25 -10.94 -6.72
N LEU A 109 -19.07 -10.48 -7.15
CA LEU A 109 -17.79 -10.71 -6.48
C LEU A 109 -17.43 -9.60 -5.49
N GLU A 110 -18.32 -8.62 -5.29
CA GLU A 110 -18.13 -7.47 -4.39
C GLU A 110 -16.82 -6.70 -4.65
N LEU A 111 -16.41 -6.62 -5.91
CA LEU A 111 -15.19 -5.92 -6.31
C LEU A 111 -15.42 -4.41 -6.33
N GLU A 112 -14.49 -3.64 -5.76
CA GLU A 112 -14.53 -2.18 -5.82
C GLU A 112 -14.27 -1.72 -7.26
N MET A 113 -15.15 -0.85 -7.77
CA MET A 113 -14.95 -0.16 -9.04
C MET A 113 -14.23 1.17 -8.79
N VAL A 114 -12.93 1.19 -9.09
CA VAL A 114 -12.04 2.34 -8.85
C VAL A 114 -12.30 3.45 -9.87
N HIS A 115 -12.55 3.07 -11.13
CA HIS A 115 -12.78 4.02 -12.23
C HIS A 115 -13.66 3.39 -13.31
N GLN A 116 -14.44 4.22 -14.01
CA GLN A 116 -15.35 3.83 -15.07
C GLN A 116 -15.19 4.79 -16.26
N ASP A 117 -14.98 4.24 -17.45
CA ASP A 117 -14.95 4.98 -18.71
C ASP A 117 -15.80 4.26 -19.76
N PHE A 118 -16.74 4.99 -20.36
CA PHE A 118 -17.69 4.47 -21.34
C PHE A 118 -17.62 5.32 -22.63
N GLY A 119 -16.41 5.46 -23.16
CA GLY A 119 -16.13 6.09 -24.44
C GLY A 119 -16.39 5.16 -25.64
N GLU A 120 -15.48 5.12 -26.61
CA GLU A 120 -15.60 4.26 -27.79
C GLU A 120 -15.58 2.76 -27.45
N GLN A 121 -14.81 2.39 -26.43
CA GLN A 121 -14.82 1.07 -25.80
C GLN A 121 -15.08 1.24 -24.30
N ALA A 122 -15.73 0.26 -23.69
CA ALA A 122 -15.98 0.31 -22.25
C ALA A 122 -14.75 -0.15 -21.48
N ALA A 123 -14.37 0.62 -20.47
CA ALA A 123 -13.28 0.30 -19.56
C ALA A 123 -13.73 0.43 -18.10
N LEU A 124 -13.38 -0.55 -17.29
CA LEU A 124 -13.67 -0.57 -15.85
C LEU A 124 -12.40 -0.94 -15.08
N ASP A 125 -11.99 -0.10 -14.15
CA ASP A 125 -10.88 -0.41 -13.25
C ASP A 125 -11.44 -1.00 -11.96
N ILE A 126 -10.98 -2.20 -11.59
CA ILE A 126 -11.41 -2.92 -10.40
C ILE A 126 -10.24 -3.13 -9.44
N ALA A 127 -10.49 -3.03 -8.13
CA ALA A 127 -9.51 -3.42 -7.12
C ALA A 127 -9.72 -4.88 -6.71
N VAL A 128 -8.63 -5.65 -6.67
CA VAL A 128 -8.63 -7.06 -6.31
C VAL A 128 -7.58 -7.28 -5.23
N ARG A 129 -7.96 -7.90 -4.11
CA ARG A 129 -7.00 -8.23 -3.05
C ARG A 129 -5.88 -9.11 -3.60
N GLN A 130 -4.63 -8.73 -3.35
CA GLN A 130 -3.46 -9.42 -3.91
C GLN A 130 -3.45 -10.92 -3.57
N GLY A 131 -3.80 -11.27 -2.33
CA GLY A 131 -3.85 -12.67 -1.89
C GLY A 131 -4.96 -13.52 -2.54
N GLU A 132 -5.95 -12.87 -3.16
CA GLU A 132 -7.09 -13.54 -3.80
C GLU A 132 -7.13 -13.30 -5.32
N ARG A 133 -6.10 -12.65 -5.88
CA ARG A 133 -6.03 -12.21 -7.28
C ARG A 133 -6.40 -13.33 -8.25
N ASP A 134 -5.66 -14.43 -8.21
CA ASP A 134 -5.79 -15.50 -9.20
C ASP A 134 -7.18 -16.14 -9.14
N ARG A 135 -7.71 -16.33 -7.92
CA ARG A 135 -9.06 -16.86 -7.69
C ARG A 135 -10.13 -15.91 -8.22
N LEU A 136 -10.09 -14.64 -7.83
CA LEU A 136 -11.11 -13.66 -8.18
C LEU A 136 -11.11 -13.31 -9.67
N LEU A 137 -9.95 -13.19 -10.31
CA LEU A 137 -9.87 -12.98 -11.75
C LEU A 137 -10.39 -14.18 -12.54
N HIS A 138 -10.15 -15.40 -12.05
CA HIS A 138 -10.70 -16.60 -12.66
C HIS A 138 -12.23 -16.65 -12.57
N GLU A 139 -12.77 -16.43 -11.37
CA GLU A 139 -14.21 -16.37 -11.14
C GLU A 139 -14.88 -15.25 -11.95
N LEU A 140 -14.23 -14.10 -12.09
CA LEU A 140 -14.69 -12.98 -12.89
C LEU A 140 -14.83 -13.38 -14.37
N ARG A 141 -13.80 -14.01 -14.95
CA ARG A 141 -13.82 -14.49 -16.34
C ARG A 141 -14.93 -15.52 -16.55
N ALA A 142 -15.05 -16.50 -15.66
CA ALA A 142 -16.08 -17.54 -15.76
C ALA A 142 -17.50 -16.93 -15.74
N ARG A 143 -17.77 -15.99 -14.82
CA ARG A 143 -19.05 -15.29 -14.73
C ARG A 143 -19.36 -14.45 -15.98
N ILE A 144 -18.38 -13.72 -16.51
CA ILE A 144 -18.55 -12.92 -17.73
C ILE A 144 -18.84 -13.83 -18.93
N ALA A 145 -18.17 -14.98 -19.02
CA ALA A 145 -18.42 -15.99 -20.05
C ALA A 145 -19.75 -16.75 -19.89
N GLY A 146 -20.48 -16.54 -18.78
CA GLY A 146 -21.69 -17.29 -18.47
C GLY A 146 -21.44 -18.76 -18.15
N LYS A 147 -20.23 -19.10 -17.72
CA LYS A 147 -19.78 -20.46 -17.40
C LYS A 147 -19.62 -20.65 -15.89
N ARG A 148 -19.65 -21.90 -15.43
CA ARG A 148 -19.16 -22.26 -14.10
C ARG A 148 -17.64 -22.18 -14.06
N VAL A 149 -17.08 -21.97 -12.87
CA VAL A 149 -15.63 -21.78 -12.67
C VAL A 149 -14.84 -23.01 -13.13
N GLU A 150 -15.43 -24.19 -12.99
CA GLU A 150 -14.85 -25.49 -13.38
C GLU A 150 -14.92 -25.74 -14.89
N GLU A 151 -15.72 -24.96 -15.63
CA GLU A 151 -15.92 -25.08 -17.08
C GLU A 151 -15.00 -24.13 -17.88
N LEU A 152 -14.15 -23.39 -17.17
CA LEU A 152 -13.18 -22.45 -17.73
C LEU A 152 -11.82 -22.78 -17.13
N ALA A 153 -10.79 -22.95 -17.95
CA ALA A 153 -9.42 -23.02 -17.47
C ALA A 153 -8.94 -21.61 -17.05
N PRO A 154 -8.06 -21.46 -16.04
CA PRO A 154 -7.53 -20.16 -15.59
C PRO A 154 -6.94 -19.27 -16.70
N GLU A 155 -6.39 -19.92 -17.74
CA GLU A 155 -5.77 -19.30 -18.90
C GLU A 155 -6.75 -18.96 -20.04
N ASP A 156 -8.00 -19.42 -19.97
CA ASP A 156 -8.97 -19.19 -21.05
C ASP A 156 -9.31 -17.71 -21.17
N ALA A 157 -9.18 -17.19 -22.40
CA ALA A 157 -9.63 -15.86 -22.75
C ALA A 157 -11.16 -15.83 -22.91
N VAL A 158 -11.76 -14.70 -22.55
CA VAL A 158 -13.15 -14.38 -22.85
C VAL A 158 -13.15 -13.42 -24.04
N ASP A 159 -13.82 -13.80 -25.12
CA ASP A 159 -13.83 -12.99 -26.34
C ASP A 159 -14.42 -11.61 -26.08
N GLY A 160 -13.75 -10.55 -26.56
CA GLY A 160 -14.15 -9.17 -26.32
C GLY A 160 -13.89 -8.64 -24.91
N LEU A 161 -13.12 -9.37 -24.06
CA LEU A 161 -12.63 -8.91 -22.76
C LEU A 161 -11.10 -8.96 -22.70
N GLN A 162 -10.48 -7.86 -22.28
CA GLN A 162 -9.06 -7.77 -21.96
C GLN A 162 -8.90 -7.33 -20.51
N ILE A 163 -7.98 -7.96 -19.79
CA ILE A 163 -7.67 -7.63 -18.39
C ILE A 163 -6.19 -7.27 -18.30
N GLU A 164 -5.91 -6.06 -17.86
CA GLU A 164 -4.56 -5.52 -17.72
C GLU A 164 -4.31 -5.11 -16.27
N HIS A 165 -3.15 -5.46 -15.71
CA HIS A 165 -2.73 -4.94 -14.40
C HIS A 165 -2.24 -3.50 -14.56
N LEU A 166 -2.77 -2.57 -13.75
CA LEU A 166 -2.35 -1.17 -13.78
C LEU A 166 -1.30 -0.85 -12.71
N TYR A 167 -1.62 -1.15 -11.44
CA TYR A 167 -0.75 -0.87 -10.29
C TYR A 167 -1.20 -1.64 -9.05
N THR A 168 -0.39 -1.60 -8.00
CA THR A 168 -0.69 -2.16 -6.67
C THR A 168 -0.75 -1.04 -5.65
N ARG A 169 -1.73 -1.06 -4.75
CA ARG A 169 -1.96 -0.06 -3.69
C ARG A 169 -2.11 -0.69 -2.31
#